data_AF-A0A067NHJ3-F1
#
_entry.id   AF-A0A067NHJ3-F1
#
_cell.length_a   1.000
_cell.length_b   1.000
_cell.length_c   1.000
_cell.angle_alpha   90.00
_cell.angle_beta   90.00
_cell.angle_gamma   90.00
#
_symmetry.space_group_name_H-M   'P 1'
#
loop_
_entity.id
_entity.type
_entity.pdbx_description
1 polymer ?
#
loop_
_entity_poly.entity_id
_entity_poly.type
_entity_poly.pdbx_seq_one_letter_code
_entity_poly.pdbx_strand_id
1 'polypeptide(L)'
;MRVPEEGLSVTGPMSEALKSIPSRSMRDENQADFMIGMCQSRDAGVEFIQEGLVKMGLCLVVSPAPRNPAILLDETEEMEEPDVVLSPIGRAVVEMAWVGCMALTSFGPTV
;
A
#
# COMPACT_ATOMS: atom_id res chain seq x y z
N MET A 1 -12.34 3.02 15.52
CA MET A 1 -12.16 2.44 14.18
C MET A 1 -13.46 1.73 13.83
N ARG A 2 -14.22 2.19 12.83
CA ARG A 2 -15.51 1.56 12.47
C ARG A 2 -15.21 0.46 11.46
N VAL A 3 -15.59 -0.78 11.78
CA VAL A 3 -15.63 -1.87 10.81
C VAL A 3 -16.70 -1.51 9.77
N PRO A 4 -16.45 -1.68 8.45
CA PRO A 4 -17.48 -1.48 7.44
C PRO A 4 -18.72 -2.32 7.77
N GLU A 5 -19.90 -1.70 7.87
CA GLU A 5 -21.17 -2.40 8.15
C GLU A 5 -21.57 -3.32 7.00
N GLU A 6 -21.13 -2.99 5.78
CA GLU A 6 -21.16 -3.85 4.63
C GLU A 6 -19.72 -4.29 4.34
N GLY A 7 -19.46 -5.60 4.38
CA GLY A 7 -18.17 -6.15 3.99
C GLY A 7 -17.81 -5.80 2.54
N LEU A 8 -16.54 -6.00 2.17
CA LEU A 8 -16.13 -5.89 0.76
C LEU A 8 -16.99 -6.83 -0.10
N SER A 9 -17.92 -6.28 -0.88
CA SER A 9 -18.56 -7.06 -1.93
C SER A 9 -17.62 -7.09 -3.12
N VAL A 10 -16.99 -8.24 -3.37
CA VAL A 10 -16.47 -8.52 -4.71
C VAL A 10 -17.69 -8.68 -5.60
N THR A 11 -17.98 -7.67 -6.43
CA THR A 11 -19.07 -7.77 -7.40
C THR A 11 -18.67 -8.76 -8.47
N GLY A 12 -19.32 -9.92 -8.50
CA GLY A 12 -19.07 -10.99 -9.47
C GLY A 12 -18.25 -12.16 -8.90
N PRO A 13 -17.98 -13.18 -9.73
CA PRO A 13 -17.23 -14.36 -9.31
C PRO A 13 -15.78 -14.04 -8.94
N MET A 14 -15.29 -14.61 -7.83
CA MET A 14 -13.88 -14.50 -7.44
C MET A 14 -12.91 -14.94 -8.55
N SER A 15 -13.32 -15.90 -9.39
CA SER A 15 -12.54 -16.35 -10.55
C SER A 15 -12.33 -15.28 -11.61
N GLU A 16 -13.24 -14.30 -11.75
CA GLU A 16 -13.07 -13.15 -12.64
C GLU A 16 -12.11 -12.12 -12.04
N ALA A 17 -12.23 -11.85 -10.74
CA ALA A 17 -11.29 -11.00 -10.03
C ALA A 17 -9.85 -11.53 -10.14
N LEU A 18 -9.66 -12.85 -9.97
CA LEU A 18 -8.35 -13.51 -10.15
C LEU A 18 -7.79 -13.35 -11.57
N LYS A 19 -8.63 -13.35 -12.61
CA LYS A 19 -8.20 -13.14 -14.00
C LYS A 19 -7.79 -11.70 -14.29
N SER A 20 -8.35 -10.73 -13.56
CA SER A 20 -7.95 -9.32 -13.66
C SER A 20 -6.64 -8.98 -12.97
N ILE A 21 -6.06 -9.92 -12.20
CA ILE A 21 -4.75 -9.72 -11.58
C ILE A 21 -3.70 -9.61 -12.70
N PRO A 22 -2.85 -8.56 -12.69
CA PRO A 22 -1.78 -8.43 -13.66
C PRO A 22 -0.90 -9.68 -13.74
N SER A 23 -0.41 -9.98 -14.96
CA SER A 23 0.43 -11.16 -15.19
C SER A 23 1.70 -11.12 -14.33
N ARG A 24 2.32 -12.29 -14.09
CA ARG A 24 3.52 -12.37 -13.24
C ARG A 24 4.66 -11.49 -13.77
N SER A 25 4.90 -11.51 -15.08
CA SER A 25 5.89 -10.67 -15.74
C SER A 25 5.67 -9.17 -15.50
N MET A 26 4.41 -8.70 -15.60
CA MET A 26 4.08 -7.30 -15.31
C MET A 26 4.25 -6.94 -13.83
N ARG A 27 4.00 -7.90 -12.94
CA ARG A 27 4.22 -7.70 -11.50
C ARG A 27 5.70 -7.71 -11.14
N ASP A 28 6.52 -8.51 -11.80
CA ASP A 28 7.94 -8.62 -11.46
C ASP A 28 8.74 -7.43 -12.02
N GLU A 29 8.38 -6.90 -13.19
CA GLU A 29 9.01 -5.71 -13.79
C GLU A 29 8.61 -4.40 -13.09
N ASN A 30 7.35 -4.28 -12.65
CA ASN A 30 6.79 -3.04 -12.08
C ASN A 30 6.31 -3.23 -10.63
N GLN A 31 6.96 -4.13 -9.88
CA GLN A 31 6.51 -4.53 -8.53
C GLN A 31 6.42 -3.33 -7.57
N ALA A 32 7.32 -2.37 -7.73
CA ALA A 32 7.38 -1.15 -6.95
C ALA A 32 6.30 -0.10 -7.31
N ASP A 33 5.60 -0.25 -8.44
CA ASP A 33 4.67 0.78 -8.93
C ASP A 33 3.26 0.64 -8.36
N PHE A 34 2.88 -0.56 -7.90
CA PHE A 34 1.53 -0.84 -7.40
C PHE A 34 1.50 -1.43 -5.98
N MET A 35 2.67 -1.64 -5.37
CA MET A 35 2.76 -2.21 -4.03
C MET A 35 2.55 -1.14 -2.97
N ILE A 36 1.47 -1.27 -2.20
CA ILE A 36 1.13 -0.34 -1.11
C ILE A 36 1.55 -0.85 0.27
N GLY A 37 1.97 -2.11 0.38
CA GLY A 37 2.38 -2.72 1.64
C GLY A 37 2.95 -4.12 1.47
N MET A 38 3.66 -4.58 2.49
CA MET A 38 4.30 -5.89 2.54
C MET A 38 4.02 -6.61 3.86
N CYS A 39 4.04 -7.94 3.80
CA CYS A 39 3.86 -8.83 4.95
C CYS A 39 4.92 -9.93 4.83
N GLN A 40 5.97 -9.87 5.66
CA GLN A 40 7.09 -10.83 5.57
C GLN A 40 6.76 -12.16 6.22
N SER A 41 6.01 -12.15 7.32
CA SER A 41 5.55 -13.33 8.02
C SER A 41 4.25 -13.02 8.77
N ARG A 42 3.56 -14.06 9.25
CA ARG A 42 2.35 -13.92 10.05
C ARG A 42 2.58 -13.04 11.29
N ASP A 43 3.73 -13.23 11.95
CA ASP A 43 4.05 -12.56 13.22
C ASP A 43 4.66 -11.17 13.03
N ALA A 44 5.21 -10.88 11.85
CA ALA A 44 5.75 -9.57 11.50
C ALA A 44 4.67 -8.53 11.21
N GLY A 45 3.42 -8.97 11.00
CA GLY A 45 2.32 -8.07 10.65
C GLY A 45 2.47 -7.49 9.24
N VAL A 46 1.88 -6.31 9.03
CA VAL A 46 1.84 -5.65 7.73
C VAL A 46 2.41 -4.25 7.84
N GLU A 47 3.31 -3.92 6.92
CA GLU A 47 3.93 -2.61 6.80
C GLU A 47 3.45 -1.96 5.51
N PHE A 48 2.91 -0.74 5.61
CA PHE A 48 2.51 0.03 4.44
C PHE A 48 3.70 0.84 3.91
N ILE A 49 3.84 0.86 2.58
CA ILE A 49 4.92 1.56 1.88
C ILE A 49 4.38 2.94 1.47
N GLN A 50 4.87 3.99 2.13
CA GLN A 50 4.43 5.37 1.87
C GLN A 50 4.60 5.76 0.40
N GLU A 51 5.72 5.41 -0.22
CA GLU A 51 5.97 5.67 -1.64
C GLU A 51 4.90 5.05 -2.55
N GLY A 52 4.51 3.81 -2.28
CA GLY A 52 3.45 3.12 -3.01
C GLY A 52 2.08 3.78 -2.83
N LEU A 53 1.76 4.21 -1.61
CA LEU A 53 0.52 4.96 -1.34
C LEU A 53 0.48 6.28 -2.12
N VAL A 54 1.61 7.01 -2.19
CA VAL A 54 1.72 8.26 -2.95
C VAL A 54 1.60 8.00 -4.46
N LYS A 55 2.34 7.03 -5.00
CA LYS A 55 2.28 6.64 -6.43
C LYS A 55 0.87 6.28 -6.88
N MET A 56 0.11 5.62 -6.00
CA MET A 56 -1.26 5.19 -6.26
C MET A 56 -2.30 6.29 -6.02
N GLY A 57 -1.90 7.52 -5.68
CA GLY A 57 -2.82 8.64 -5.43
C GLY A 57 -3.65 8.48 -4.16
N LEU A 58 -3.19 7.65 -3.22
CA LEU A 58 -3.86 7.40 -1.94
C LEU A 58 -3.50 8.43 -0.86
N CYS A 59 -2.56 9.31 -1.15
CA CYS A 59 -2.13 10.38 -0.25
C CYS A 59 -2.38 11.77 -0.85
N LEU A 60 -2.54 12.75 0.05
CA LEU A 60 -2.51 14.18 -0.23
C LEU A 60 -1.16 14.71 0.24
N VAL A 61 -0.47 15.47 -0.63
CA VAL A 61 0.81 16.11 -0.29
C VAL A 61 0.51 17.36 0.52
N VAL A 62 0.95 17.38 1.78
CA VAL A 62 0.75 18.53 2.70
C VAL A 62 1.86 19.55 2.50
N SER A 63 3.09 19.08 2.36
CA SER A 63 4.23 19.91 1.97
C SER A 63 5.04 19.19 0.88
N PRO A 64 5.24 19.80 -0.29
CA PRO A 64 6.15 19.24 -1.27
C PRO A 64 7.58 19.28 -0.70
N ALA A 65 8.34 18.18 -0.86
CA ALA A 65 9.75 18.13 -0.48
C ALA A 65 10.49 19.36 -1.05
N PRO A 66 11.41 20.00 -0.30
CA PRO A 66 12.13 21.16 -0.78
C PRO A 66 12.96 20.78 -2.01
N ARG A 67 12.50 21.21 -3.19
CA ARG A 67 13.23 21.08 -4.45
C ARG A 67 14.33 22.12 -4.47
N ASN A 68 15.39 21.92 -3.70
CA ASN A 68 16.54 22.79 -3.78
C ASN A 68 17.44 22.28 -4.92
N PRO A 69 17.58 22.99 -6.06
CA PRO A 69 18.33 22.50 -7.21
C PRO A 69 19.83 22.34 -6.93
N ALA A 70 20.33 22.82 -5.78
CA ALA A 70 21.71 22.67 -5.33
C ALA A 70 22.02 21.30 -4.67
N ILE A 71 21.00 20.54 -4.26
CA ILE A 71 21.15 19.24 -3.55
C ILE A 71 21.49 18.08 -4.51
N LEU A 72 21.35 18.28 -5.83
CA LEU A 72 21.66 17.27 -6.85
C LEU A 72 23.15 16.88 -6.96
N LEU A 73 24.03 17.45 -6.11
CA LEU A 73 25.48 17.29 -6.18
C LEU A 73 26.09 16.62 -4.94
N ASP A 74 25.31 16.31 -3.91
CA ASP A 74 25.81 15.61 -2.73
C ASP A 74 25.14 14.25 -2.58
N GLU A 75 25.89 13.19 -2.87
CA GLU A 75 25.45 11.79 -2.76
C GLU A 75 25.25 11.34 -1.30
N THR A 76 25.35 12.27 -0.34
CA THR A 76 25.25 12.02 1.10
C THR A 76 24.06 12.69 1.79
N GLU A 77 23.28 13.53 1.08
CA GLU A 77 22.08 14.14 1.66
C GLU A 77 20.86 13.22 1.52
N GLU A 78 20.36 12.72 2.65
CA GLU A 78 19.09 11.99 2.74
C GLU A 78 17.96 12.85 2.15
N MET A 79 17.37 12.39 1.05
CA MET A 79 16.29 13.10 0.37
C MET A 79 15.08 13.20 1.32
N GLU A 80 14.77 14.40 1.81
CA GLU A 80 13.63 14.61 2.72
C GLU A 80 12.34 14.07 2.10
N GLU A 81 11.72 13.10 2.79
CA GLU A 81 10.45 12.53 2.36
C GLU A 81 9.34 13.58 2.44
N PRO A 82 8.43 13.63 1.45
CA PRO A 82 7.32 14.58 1.49
C PRO A 82 6.38 14.26 2.65
N ASP A 83 5.94 15.30 3.36
CA ASP A 83 4.87 15.19 4.34
C ASP A 83 3.55 14.89 3.63
N VAL A 84 3.03 13.68 3.84
CA VAL A 84 1.80 13.22 3.21
C VAL A 84 0.78 12.75 4.24
N VAL A 85 -0.50 12.95 3.92
CA VAL A 85 -1.63 12.41 4.70
C VAL A 85 -2.50 11.56 3.81
N LEU A 86 -3.12 10.52 4.35
CA LEU A 86 -4.05 9.69 3.56
C LEU A 86 -5.22 10.54 3.05
N SER A 87 -5.51 10.39 1.76
CA SER A 87 -6.76 10.89 1.18
C SER A 87 -7.95 10.10 1.73
N PRO A 88 -9.19 10.58 1.55
CA PRO A 88 -10.37 9.80 1.97
C PRO A 88 -10.41 8.39 1.38
N ILE A 89 -10.05 8.24 0.10
CA ILE A 89 -9.95 6.93 -0.54
C ILE A 89 -8.75 6.13 -0.04
N GLY A 90 -7.60 6.77 0.20
CA GLY A 90 -6.42 6.11 0.75
C GLY A 90 -6.66 5.53 2.13
N ARG A 91 -7.40 6.23 3.00
CA ARG A 91 -7.80 5.72 4.30
C ARG A 91 -8.64 4.45 4.17
N ALA A 92 -9.63 4.45 3.28
CA ALA A 92 -10.45 3.26 3.03
C ALA A 92 -9.59 2.10 2.51
N VAL A 93 -8.70 2.34 1.54
CA VAL A 93 -7.82 1.30 0.99
C VAL A 93 -6.90 0.70 2.05
N VAL A 94 -6.26 1.53 2.86
CA VAL A 94 -5.39 1.08 3.96
C VAL A 94 -6.17 0.27 4.98
N GLU A 95 -7.37 0.72 5.39
CA GLU A 95 -8.22 -0.02 6.32
C GLU A 95 -8.67 -1.37 5.74
N MET A 96 -9.05 -1.41 4.46
CA MET A 96 -9.44 -2.64 3.77
C MET A 96 -8.27 -3.64 3.67
N ALA A 97 -7.09 -3.15 3.28
CA ALA A 97 -5.88 -3.97 3.21
C ALA A 97 -5.51 -4.50 4.61
N TRP A 98 -5.56 -3.65 5.63
CA TRP A 98 -5.26 -4.01 7.00
C TRP A 98 -6.19 -5.10 7.54
N VAL A 99 -7.51 -4.94 7.36
CA VAL A 99 -8.51 -5.95 7.78
C VAL A 99 -8.32 -7.26 7.02
N GLY A 100 -8.08 -7.20 5.71
CA GLY A 100 -7.80 -8.39 4.91
C GLY A 100 -6.56 -9.14 5.40
N CYS A 101 -5.48 -8.42 5.70
CA CYS A 101 -4.27 -9.01 6.22
C CYS A 101 -4.45 -9.58 7.63
N MET A 102 -5.14 -8.88 8.53
CA MET A 102 -5.49 -9.43 9.84
C MET A 102 -6.28 -10.73 9.70
N ALA A 103 -7.25 -10.81 8.79
CA ALA A 103 -8.01 -12.05 8.57
C ALA A 103 -7.11 -13.22 8.09
N LEU A 104 -6.04 -12.95 7.34
CA LEU A 104 -5.08 -13.97 6.90
C LEU A 104 -4.07 -14.37 7.97
N THR A 105 -3.70 -13.45 8.87
CA THR A 105 -2.71 -13.70 9.92
C THR A 105 -3.32 -14.22 11.22
N SER A 106 -4.62 -13.99 11.47
CA SER A 106 -5.27 -14.32 12.76
C SER A 106 -5.88 -15.72 12.87
N PHE A 107 -5.88 -16.55 11.82
CA PHE A 107 -6.47 -17.90 11.88
C PHE A 107 -5.50 -19.00 11.41
N GLY A 108 -5.15 -19.91 12.33
CA GLY A 108 -4.53 -21.22 12.04
C GLY A 108 -3.56 -21.67 13.14
N PRO A 109 -3.56 -22.95 13.56
CA PRO A 109 -2.69 -23.43 14.62
C PRO A 109 -1.22 -23.21 14.26
N THR A 110 -0.45 -22.70 15.22
CA THR A 110 1.01 -22.78 15.20
C THR A 110 1.38 -24.26 15.27
N VAL A 111 1.81 -24.83 14.15
CA VAL A 111 2.37 -26.19 14.12
C VAL A 111 3.67 -26.20 14.91
#